data_AF-A0A484DE66-F1
#
_entry.id   AF-A0A484DE66-F1
#
_cell.length_a   1.000
_cell.length_b   1.000
_cell.length_c   1.000
_cell.angle_alpha   90.00
_cell.angle_beta   90.00
_cell.angle_gamma   90.00
#
_symmetry.space_group_name_H-M   'P 1'
#
loop_
_entity.id
_entity.type
_entity.pdbx_description
1 polymer ?
#
loop_
_entity_poly.entity_id
_entity_poly.type
_entity_poly.pdbx_seq_one_letter_code
_entity_poly.pdbx_strand_id
1 'polypeptide(L)'
;MAVSQERSVCLGLWVLLLLSAGMEEVVEGCSCHPAHPQQLFCSAEIVIRAKISGEKIVSPSNSSSPYMKMIQYEIKMIKMFKGFDKAKDIQYVYTPVFSSLCGVKLDSNNKAGYLLSGSMWSDGRISIGQCDLVESWDNLSLSQKKNLNYKYQMGCECRINTCYTVPCASTGENECLWTDWLLDNSLNGEQARQYACIRRSDTTCSWYRGGPPPEKDFLDMADP
;
A
#
# COMPACT_ATOMS: atom_id res chain seq x y z
N MET A 1 25.00 -61.73 9.18
CA MET A 1 23.75 -61.06 9.61
C MET A 1 23.94 -59.57 9.94
N ALA A 2 25.13 -59.09 10.33
CA ALA A 2 25.37 -57.66 10.65
C ALA A 2 25.27 -56.68 9.45
N VAL A 3 25.74 -57.07 8.26
CA VAL A 3 25.80 -56.18 7.07
C VAL A 3 24.41 -55.78 6.51
N SER A 4 23.40 -56.62 6.73
CA SER A 4 22.02 -56.34 6.30
C SER A 4 21.35 -55.31 7.21
N GLN A 5 21.73 -55.28 8.49
CA GLN A 5 21.15 -54.41 9.51
C GLN A 5 21.66 -52.97 9.38
N GLU A 6 22.94 -52.77 9.06
CA GLU A 6 23.51 -51.44 8.80
C GLU A 6 22.94 -50.77 7.54
N ARG A 7 22.70 -51.54 6.47
CA ARG A 7 22.08 -51.02 5.24
C ARG A 7 20.64 -50.55 5.46
N SER A 8 19.87 -51.27 6.28
CA SER A 8 18.48 -50.91 6.62
C SER A 8 18.40 -49.63 7.45
N VAL A 9 19.33 -49.47 8.41
CA VAL A 9 19.43 -48.25 9.25
C VAL A 9 19.82 -47.02 8.42
N CYS A 10 20.77 -47.17 7.49
CA CYS A 10 21.15 -46.07 6.58
C CYS A 10 19.98 -45.66 5.68
N LEU A 11 19.25 -46.62 5.09
CA LEU A 11 18.07 -46.32 4.28
C LEU A 11 16.97 -45.62 5.07
N GLY A 12 16.72 -46.02 6.32
CA GLY A 12 15.78 -45.35 7.21
C GLY A 12 16.17 -43.91 7.52
N LEU A 13 17.46 -43.65 7.76
CA LEU A 13 18.01 -42.31 7.98
C LEU A 13 17.90 -41.41 6.74
N TRP A 14 18.17 -41.94 5.55
CA TRP A 14 17.99 -41.20 4.29
C TRP A 14 16.52 -40.87 4.01
N VAL A 15 15.60 -41.80 4.29
CA VAL A 15 14.16 -41.57 4.15
C VAL A 15 13.67 -40.50 5.15
N LEU A 16 14.16 -40.53 6.39
CA LEU A 16 13.85 -39.50 7.41
C LEU A 16 14.40 -38.11 7.03
N LEU A 17 15.60 -38.05 6.44
CA LEU A 17 16.21 -36.80 5.94
C LEU A 17 15.47 -36.24 4.72
N LEU A 18 14.95 -37.10 3.83
CA LEU A 18 14.16 -36.67 2.68
C LEU A 18 12.76 -36.21 3.09
N LEU A 19 12.17 -36.79 4.15
CA LEU A 19 10.88 -36.37 4.69
C LEU A 19 10.97 -35.02 5.44
N SER A 20 12.08 -34.71 6.10
CA SER A 20 12.27 -33.40 6.77
C SER A 20 12.63 -32.27 5.81
N ALA A 21 13.21 -32.58 4.64
CA ALA A 21 13.52 -31.58 3.62
C ALA A 21 12.30 -31.11 2.80
N GLY A 22 11.15 -31.77 2.93
CA GLY A 22 9.92 -31.46 2.19
C GLY A 22 8.95 -30.51 2.88
N MET A 23 9.26 -30.03 4.10
CA MET A 23 8.44 -29.06 4.83
C MET A 23 9.11 -27.69 4.81
N GLU A 24 9.13 -27.06 3.64
CA GLU A 24 9.15 -25.61 3.62
C GLU A 24 7.78 -25.16 4.14
N GLU A 25 7.70 -24.84 5.43
CA GLU A 25 6.54 -24.11 5.93
C GLU A 25 6.45 -22.81 5.12
N VAL A 26 5.47 -22.74 4.23
CA VAL A 26 5.08 -21.49 3.58
C VAL A 26 4.53 -20.62 4.70
N VAL A 27 5.40 -19.83 5.31
CA VAL A 27 4.98 -18.84 6.31
C VAL A 27 4.18 -17.80 5.55
N GLU A 28 2.85 -17.88 5.67
CA GLU A 28 1.93 -16.94 5.07
C GLU A 28 2.11 -15.57 5.76
N GLY A 29 2.84 -14.68 5.09
CA GLY A 29 3.04 -13.30 5.52
C GLY A 29 1.93 -12.38 5.01
N CYS A 30 2.07 -11.08 5.29
CA CYS A 30 1.19 -10.07 4.70
C CYS A 30 1.44 -9.99 3.19
N SER A 31 0.37 -10.10 2.40
CA SER A 31 0.39 -9.88 0.95
C SER A 31 -0.65 -8.84 0.58
N CYS A 32 -0.21 -7.81 -0.15
CA CYS A 32 -1.07 -6.70 -0.57
C CYS A 32 -1.37 -6.79 -2.07
N HIS A 33 -2.60 -6.44 -2.45
CA HIS A 33 -2.92 -6.26 -3.85
C HIS A 33 -2.26 -4.97 -4.37
N PRO A 34 -1.49 -5.02 -5.48
CA PRO A 34 -0.94 -3.82 -6.10
C PRO A 34 -2.03 -2.80 -6.43
N ALA A 35 -1.88 -1.57 -5.95
CA ALA A 35 -2.84 -0.51 -6.17
C ALA A 35 -2.13 0.83 -6.35
N HIS A 36 -2.58 1.59 -7.35
CA HIS A 36 -2.11 2.95 -7.55
C HIS A 36 -2.52 3.83 -6.35
N PRO A 37 -1.74 4.85 -5.94
CA PRO A 37 -2.09 5.70 -4.81
C PRO A 37 -3.50 6.30 -4.86
N GLN A 38 -3.99 6.62 -6.06
CA GLN A 38 -5.38 7.03 -6.25
C GLN A 38 -6.40 5.95 -5.85
N GLN A 39 -6.17 4.68 -6.21
CA GLN A 39 -7.09 3.60 -5.86
C GLN A 39 -7.15 3.42 -4.34
N LEU A 40 -6.00 3.45 -3.67
CA LEU A 40 -5.92 3.39 -2.21
C LEU A 40 -6.61 4.59 -1.55
N PHE A 41 -6.46 5.79 -2.11
CA PHE A 41 -7.21 6.97 -1.66
C PHE A 41 -8.72 6.78 -1.82
N CYS A 42 -9.16 6.20 -2.94
CA CYS A 42 -10.58 6.02 -3.25
C CYS A 42 -11.23 4.91 -2.42
N SER A 43 -10.53 3.82 -2.13
CA SER A 43 -11.04 2.73 -1.28
C SER A 43 -11.00 3.06 0.21
N ALA A 44 -10.05 3.90 0.66
CA ALA A 44 -9.95 4.27 2.06
C ALA A 44 -11.16 5.05 2.56
N GLU A 45 -11.55 4.85 3.82
CA GLU A 45 -12.63 5.63 4.42
C GLU A 45 -12.17 7.01 4.89
N ILE A 46 -10.88 7.11 5.18
CA ILE A 46 -10.25 8.27 5.80
C ILE A 46 -8.85 8.41 5.24
N VAL A 47 -8.43 9.65 4.97
CA VAL A 47 -7.08 9.97 4.53
C VAL A 47 -6.63 11.24 5.22
N ILE A 48 -5.56 11.15 6.01
CA ILE A 48 -5.07 12.26 6.85
C ILE A 48 -3.55 12.37 6.76
N ARG A 49 -3.03 13.59 6.99
CA ARG A 49 -1.65 13.83 7.35
C ARG A 49 -1.59 14.04 8.87
N ALA A 50 -0.74 13.30 9.56
CA ALA A 50 -0.60 13.38 11.01
C ALA A 50 0.83 13.14 11.49
N LYS A 51 1.16 13.60 12.68
CA LYS A 51 2.39 13.23 13.40
C LYS A 51 2.08 12.24 14.50
N ILE A 52 3.00 11.32 14.75
CA ILE A 52 2.88 10.39 15.87
C ILE A 52 3.39 11.08 17.13
N SER A 53 2.58 11.12 18.19
CA SER A 53 2.97 11.69 19.49
C SER A 53 3.22 10.62 20.55
N GLY A 54 2.70 9.41 20.36
CA GLY A 54 2.93 8.29 21.27
C GLY A 54 2.48 6.96 20.67
N GLU A 55 2.92 5.87 21.28
CA GLU A 55 2.44 4.53 20.95
C GLU A 55 2.21 3.72 22.23
N LYS A 56 1.20 2.85 22.22
CA LYS A 56 0.98 1.86 23.27
C LYS A 56 0.41 0.58 22.67
N ILE A 57 0.77 -0.56 23.26
CA ILE A 57 0.19 -1.86 22.87
C ILE A 57 -1.12 -2.04 23.63
N VAL A 58 -2.19 -2.33 22.90
CA VAL A 58 -3.53 -2.59 23.43
C VAL A 58 -4.03 -3.94 22.97
N SER A 59 -4.95 -4.53 23.73
CA SER A 59 -5.64 -5.77 23.37
C SER A 59 -7.13 -5.47 23.25
N PRO A 60 -7.71 -5.40 22.02
CA PRO A 60 -9.12 -5.09 21.83
C PRO A 60 -10.05 -6.15 22.41
N SER A 61 -9.63 -7.41 22.38
CA SER A 61 -10.22 -8.49 23.16
C SER A 61 -9.32 -8.73 24.38
N ASN A 62 -9.88 -9.03 25.55
CA ASN A 62 -9.11 -9.48 26.73
C ASN A 62 -8.38 -10.84 26.52
N SER A 63 -8.07 -11.18 25.27
CA SER A 63 -7.30 -12.34 24.87
C SER A 63 -5.85 -12.20 25.31
N SER A 64 -5.29 -13.29 25.81
CA SER A 64 -3.85 -13.42 26.08
C SER A 64 -3.02 -13.61 24.80
N SER A 65 -3.66 -13.82 23.65
CA SER A 65 -2.97 -14.09 22.39
C SER A 65 -2.15 -12.88 21.93
N PRO A 66 -0.83 -13.04 21.68
CA PRO A 66 -0.01 -11.94 21.17
C PRO A 66 -0.46 -11.47 19.78
N TYR A 67 -1.07 -12.35 18.98
CA TYR A 67 -1.53 -12.05 17.62
C TYR A 67 -2.78 -11.16 17.57
N MET A 68 -3.50 -11.03 18.68
CA MET A 68 -4.66 -10.14 18.82
C MET A 68 -4.27 -8.76 19.36
N LYS A 69 -2.99 -8.55 19.68
CA LYS A 69 -2.51 -7.26 20.17
C LYS A 69 -2.35 -6.28 19.01
N MET A 70 -2.76 -5.05 19.26
CA MET A 70 -2.66 -3.93 18.33
C MET A 70 -1.74 -2.87 18.93
N ILE A 71 -1.05 -2.14 18.06
CA ILE A 71 -0.41 -0.88 18.42
C ILE A 71 -1.46 0.22 18.25
N GLN A 72 -1.70 0.97 19.30
CA GLN A 72 -2.44 2.22 19.25
C GLN A 72 -1.45 3.37 19.17
N TYR A 73 -1.45 4.06 18.04
CA TYR A 73 -0.71 5.30 17.85
C TYR A 73 -1.57 6.48 18.26
N GLU A 74 -1.06 7.31 19.17
CA GLU A 74 -1.60 8.64 19.40
C GLU A 74 -1.06 9.59 18.33
N ILE A 75 -1.96 10.33 17.69
CA ILE A 75 -1.62 11.17 16.55
C ILE A 75 -2.06 12.62 16.78
N LYS A 76 -1.26 13.54 16.23
CA LYS A 76 -1.61 14.94 16.05
C LYS A 76 -1.93 15.18 14.58
N MET A 77 -3.22 15.24 14.26
CA MET A 77 -3.67 15.50 12.90
C MET A 77 -3.23 16.89 12.44
N ILE A 78 -2.62 16.96 11.27
CA ILE A 78 -2.22 18.21 10.61
C ILE A 78 -3.26 18.62 9.58
N LYS A 79 -3.75 17.65 8.79
CA LYS A 79 -4.71 17.89 7.72
C LYS A 79 -5.51 16.63 7.42
N MET A 80 -6.80 16.79 7.18
CA MET A 80 -7.65 15.75 6.59
C MET A 80 -7.80 16.00 5.09
N PHE A 81 -7.77 14.93 4.30
CA PHE A 81 -8.01 14.94 2.85
C PHE A 81 -9.30 14.21 2.48
N LYS A 82 -9.71 13.21 3.28
CA LYS A 82 -10.94 12.42 3.10
C LYS A 82 -11.50 11.98 4.45
N GLY A 83 -12.83 11.86 4.55
CA GLY A 83 -13.53 11.35 5.74
C GLY A 83 -14.13 12.42 6.65
N PHE A 84 -14.31 13.65 6.16
CA PHE A 84 -14.86 14.79 6.93
C PHE A 84 -16.27 14.54 7.48
N ASP A 85 -17.04 13.71 6.80
CA ASP A 85 -18.39 13.26 7.15
C ASP A 85 -18.39 12.15 8.20
N LYS A 86 -17.27 11.41 8.34
CA LYS A 86 -17.14 10.25 9.23
C LYS A 86 -16.55 10.61 10.60
N ALA A 87 -15.51 11.44 10.62
CA ALA A 87 -14.85 11.86 11.84
C ALA A 87 -14.30 13.28 11.72
N LYS A 88 -14.54 14.11 12.74
CA LYS A 88 -14.04 15.51 12.78
C LYS A 88 -12.68 15.62 13.47
N ASP A 89 -12.45 14.81 14.50
CA ASP A 89 -11.20 14.76 15.23
C ASP A 89 -10.79 13.29 15.40
N ILE A 90 -9.55 12.99 15.02
CA ILE A 90 -8.98 11.64 15.09
C ILE A 90 -7.70 11.74 15.90
N GLN A 91 -7.74 11.14 17.08
CA GLN A 91 -6.63 11.15 18.03
C GLN A 91 -5.84 9.85 18.01
N TYR A 92 -6.45 8.76 17.52
CA TYR A 92 -5.85 7.43 17.55
C TYR A 92 -6.04 6.68 16.24
N VAL A 93 -5.00 5.94 15.86
CA VAL A 93 -5.05 4.93 14.80
C VAL A 93 -4.45 3.62 15.32
N TYR A 94 -4.91 2.51 14.77
CA TYR A 94 -4.59 1.17 15.23
C TYR A 94 -3.98 0.34 14.11
N THR A 95 -3.02 -0.50 14.44
CA THR A 95 -2.40 -1.43 13.49
C THR A 95 -2.01 -2.71 14.23
N PRO A 96 -2.00 -3.89 13.57
CA PRO A 96 -1.45 -5.10 14.16
C PRO A 96 0.00 -4.91 14.60
N VAL A 97 0.42 -5.63 15.65
CA VAL A 97 1.80 -5.56 16.17
C VAL A 97 2.80 -6.18 15.19
N PHE A 98 2.40 -7.25 14.50
CA PHE A 98 3.27 -8.03 13.63
C PHE A 98 3.11 -7.64 12.16
N SER A 99 4.24 -7.55 11.45
CA SER A 99 4.26 -7.28 10.01
C SER A 99 3.63 -8.40 9.19
N SER A 100 3.66 -9.65 9.67
CA SER A 100 2.96 -10.78 9.05
C SER A 100 1.43 -10.61 9.03
N LEU A 101 0.89 -9.80 9.94
CA LEU A 101 -0.52 -9.41 9.98
C LEU A 101 -0.77 -8.03 9.34
N CYS A 102 0.11 -7.61 8.44
CA CYS A 102 0.08 -6.29 7.79
C CYS A 102 0.25 -5.11 8.75
N GLY A 103 0.88 -5.35 9.91
CA GLY A 103 1.20 -4.30 10.87
C GLY A 103 2.25 -3.33 10.37
N VAL A 104 2.05 -2.02 10.59
CA VAL A 104 3.02 -0.97 10.28
C VAL A 104 3.70 -0.44 11.54
N LYS A 105 4.98 -0.07 11.42
CA LYS A 105 5.74 0.61 12.48
C LYS A 105 5.99 2.04 12.07
N LEU A 106 5.55 2.98 12.90
CA LEU A 106 5.67 4.41 12.64
C LEU A 106 6.67 5.03 13.61
N ASP A 107 7.56 5.88 13.10
CA ASP A 107 8.58 6.56 13.90
C ASP A 107 8.03 7.88 14.47
N SER A 108 8.01 7.99 15.79
CA SER A 108 7.61 9.21 16.50
C SER A 108 8.57 10.38 16.29
N ASN A 109 9.80 10.12 15.86
CA ASN A 109 10.79 11.16 15.56
C ASN A 109 10.62 11.79 14.18
N ASN A 110 9.73 11.25 13.32
CA ASN A 110 9.48 11.80 12.00
C ASN A 110 8.83 13.19 12.07
N LYS A 111 9.66 14.22 11.88
CA LYS A 111 9.25 15.63 11.92
C LYS A 111 8.32 16.03 10.77
N ALA A 112 8.35 15.32 9.64
CA ALA A 112 7.50 15.59 8.49
C ALA A 112 6.04 15.15 8.72
N GLY A 113 5.87 14.14 9.58
CA GLY A 113 4.63 13.40 9.75
C GLY A 113 4.41 12.37 8.64
N TYR A 114 3.28 11.68 8.70
CA TYR A 114 2.89 10.63 7.79
C TYR A 114 1.62 11.01 7.05
N LEU A 115 1.49 10.58 5.80
CA LEU A 115 0.20 10.35 5.16
C LEU A 115 -0.29 8.98 5.64
N LEU A 116 -1.53 8.95 6.14
CA LEU A 116 -2.19 7.76 6.65
C LEU A 116 -3.55 7.66 6.00
N SER A 117 -3.81 6.57 5.27
CA SER A 117 -5.16 6.13 4.95
C SER A 117 -5.56 4.95 5.81
N GLY A 118 -6.85 4.78 6.02
CA GLY A 118 -7.35 3.65 6.80
C GLY A 118 -8.83 3.40 6.63
N SER A 119 -9.25 2.28 7.22
CA SER A 119 -10.64 1.85 7.33
C SER A 119 -11.15 2.08 8.75
N MET A 120 -12.43 2.36 8.87
CA MET A 120 -13.13 2.59 10.13
C MET A 120 -13.86 1.30 10.54
N TRP A 121 -13.61 0.84 11.76
CA TRP A 121 -14.39 -0.24 12.36
C TRP A 121 -15.77 0.26 12.77
N SER A 122 -16.68 -0.68 13.04
CA SER A 122 -18.07 -0.38 13.44
C SER A 122 -18.18 0.45 14.73
N ASP A 123 -17.14 0.46 15.57
CA ASP A 123 -17.07 1.27 16.79
C ASP A 123 -16.31 2.59 16.63
N GLY A 124 -15.99 2.98 15.40
CA GLY A 124 -15.36 4.25 15.06
C GLY A 124 -13.84 4.28 15.20
N ARG A 125 -13.21 3.19 15.63
CA ARG A 125 -11.74 3.09 15.63
C ARG A 125 -11.21 2.94 14.20
N ILE A 126 -10.00 3.44 13.97
CA ILE A 126 -9.41 3.53 12.64
C ILE A 126 -8.25 2.55 12.55
N SER A 127 -8.34 1.62 11.61
CA SER A 127 -7.29 0.65 11.32
C SER A 127 -6.47 1.10 10.12
N ILE A 128 -5.16 0.99 10.26
CA ILE A 128 -4.19 1.18 9.18
C ILE A 128 -3.31 -0.08 9.07
N GLY A 129 -2.76 -0.34 7.89
CA GLY A 129 -1.86 -1.46 7.64
C GLY A 129 -0.93 -1.23 6.46
N GLN A 130 -0.11 -2.25 6.15
CA GLN A 130 0.90 -2.18 5.09
C GLN A 130 0.32 -2.02 3.68
N CYS A 131 -0.93 -2.41 3.48
CA CYS A 131 -1.61 -2.31 2.18
C CYS A 131 -2.32 -0.97 1.97
N ASP A 132 -2.33 -0.10 3.00
CA ASP A 132 -2.90 1.23 2.94
C ASP A 132 -1.86 2.27 2.46
N LEU A 133 -2.29 3.51 2.18
CA LEU A 133 -1.39 4.65 2.00
C LEU A 133 -0.80 5.08 3.35
N VAL A 134 0.29 4.42 3.73
CA VAL A 134 1.09 4.76 4.90
C VAL A 134 2.50 5.12 4.44
N GLU A 135 2.80 6.42 4.40
CA GLU A 135 4.09 6.90 3.89
C GLU A 135 4.53 8.19 4.61
N SER A 136 5.83 8.37 4.78
CA SER A 136 6.40 9.62 5.30
C SER A 136 6.06 10.77 4.36
N TRP A 137 5.63 11.90 4.92
CA TRP A 137 5.22 13.04 4.12
C TRP A 137 6.34 13.56 3.20
N ASP A 138 7.60 13.45 3.61
CA ASP A 138 8.73 13.91 2.80
C ASP A 138 9.05 12.99 1.62
N ASN A 139 8.65 11.71 1.68
CA ASN A 139 8.86 10.74 0.60
C ASN A 139 7.88 10.91 -0.57
N LEU A 140 6.74 11.58 -0.32
CA LEU A 140 5.73 11.88 -1.34
C LEU A 140 6.21 12.96 -2.31
N SER A 141 5.94 12.73 -3.60
CA SER A 141 6.20 13.71 -4.65
C SER A 141 5.33 14.97 -4.48
N LEU A 142 5.75 16.08 -5.08
CA LEU A 142 4.94 17.31 -5.11
C LEU A 142 3.58 17.07 -5.79
N SER A 143 3.54 16.24 -6.84
CA SER A 143 2.32 15.89 -7.56
C SER A 143 1.37 15.05 -6.68
N GLN A 144 1.88 14.05 -5.96
CA GLN A 144 1.09 13.26 -5.00
C GLN A 144 0.48 14.16 -3.92
N LYS A 145 1.30 15.04 -3.33
CA LYS A 145 0.85 16.03 -2.32
C LYS A 145 -0.28 16.92 -2.85
N LYS A 146 -0.20 17.36 -4.11
CA LYS A 146 -1.27 18.14 -4.77
C LYS A 146 -2.51 17.31 -5.04
N ASN A 147 -2.34 16.10 -5.59
CA ASN A 147 -3.42 15.21 -6.00
C ASN A 147 -4.32 14.80 -4.82
N LEU A 148 -3.75 14.65 -3.62
CA LEU A 148 -4.50 14.37 -2.38
C LEU A 148 -5.60 15.38 -2.08
N ASN A 149 -5.49 16.64 -2.53
CA ASN A 149 -6.47 17.68 -2.16
C ASN A 149 -7.76 17.60 -2.98
N TYR A 150 -7.71 17.10 -4.23
CA TYR A 150 -8.87 17.15 -5.11
C TYR A 150 -8.82 16.10 -6.23
N LYS A 151 -7.68 15.92 -6.91
CA LYS A 151 -7.61 15.07 -8.11
C LYS A 151 -7.89 13.60 -7.84
N TYR A 152 -7.37 13.04 -6.75
CA TYR A 152 -7.68 11.64 -6.44
C TYR A 152 -9.17 11.44 -6.19
N GLN A 153 -9.82 12.34 -5.45
CA GLN A 153 -11.27 12.28 -5.25
C GLN A 153 -12.06 12.44 -6.55
N MET A 154 -11.71 13.42 -7.40
CA MET A 154 -12.35 13.62 -8.71
C MET A 154 -12.20 12.41 -9.64
N GLY A 155 -11.13 11.64 -9.47
CA GLY A 155 -10.85 10.46 -10.28
C GLY A 155 -11.39 9.16 -9.70
N CYS A 156 -12.12 9.16 -8.58
CA CYS A 156 -12.61 7.91 -7.98
C CYS A 156 -13.67 7.17 -8.83
N GLU A 157 -14.29 7.85 -9.79
CA GLU A 157 -15.16 7.23 -10.80
C GLU A 157 -14.39 6.51 -11.91
N CYS A 158 -13.09 6.81 -12.06
CA CYS A 158 -12.24 6.20 -13.09
C CYS A 158 -11.62 4.90 -12.60
N ARG A 159 -11.56 3.91 -13.49
CA ARG A 159 -10.88 2.63 -13.24
C ARG A 159 -9.39 2.75 -13.57
N ILE A 160 -8.53 2.22 -12.72
CA ILE A 160 -7.09 2.10 -13.01
C ILE A 160 -6.76 0.62 -13.13
N ASN A 161 -6.27 0.20 -14.30
CA ASN A 161 -5.92 -1.19 -14.58
C ASN A 161 -4.40 -1.35 -14.67
N THR A 162 -3.83 -2.20 -13.81
CA THR A 162 -2.39 -2.51 -13.84
C THR A 162 -2.05 -3.39 -15.03
N CYS A 163 -1.04 -2.99 -15.80
CA CYS A 163 -0.46 -3.79 -16.87
C CYS A 163 0.81 -4.47 -16.37
N TYR A 164 0.75 -5.80 -16.20
CA TYR A 164 1.90 -6.61 -15.80
C TYR A 164 2.70 -7.13 -16.99
N THR A 165 2.02 -7.50 -18.07
CA THR A 165 2.61 -8.10 -19.27
C THR A 165 1.86 -7.63 -20.52
N VAL A 166 2.55 -7.65 -21.66
CA VAL A 166 1.95 -7.36 -22.97
C VAL A 166 1.25 -8.61 -23.53
N PRO A 167 0.14 -8.45 -24.28
CA PRO A 167 -0.52 -7.19 -24.63
C PRO A 167 -1.47 -6.71 -23.52
N CYS A 168 -1.43 -5.41 -23.23
CA CYS A 168 -2.39 -4.74 -22.37
C CYS A 168 -2.92 -3.50 -23.11
N ALA A 169 -4.24 -3.33 -23.15
CA ALA A 169 -4.90 -2.24 -23.83
C ALA A 169 -5.99 -1.69 -22.93
N SER A 170 -6.31 -0.41 -23.11
CA SER A 170 -7.47 0.17 -22.45
C SER A 170 -8.73 -0.54 -22.95
N THR A 171 -9.43 -1.24 -22.05
CA THR A 171 -10.63 -2.01 -22.37
C THR A 171 -11.91 -1.16 -22.40
N GLY A 172 -11.83 0.13 -22.09
CA GLY A 172 -12.98 1.03 -22.08
C GLY A 172 -12.62 2.52 -22.05
N GLU A 173 -13.65 3.36 -22.11
CA GLU A 173 -13.52 4.83 -22.09
C GLU A 173 -13.27 5.38 -20.67
N ASN A 174 -13.62 4.62 -19.63
CA ASN A 174 -13.55 5.04 -18.23
C ASN A 174 -12.33 4.46 -17.48
N GLU A 175 -11.26 4.11 -18.19
CA GLU A 175 -10.07 3.52 -17.56
C GLU A 175 -8.75 4.18 -17.96
N CYS A 176 -7.81 4.16 -17.02
CA CYS A 176 -6.41 4.48 -17.29
C CYS A 176 -5.56 3.22 -17.10
N LEU A 177 -4.73 2.94 -18.10
CA LEU A 177 -3.77 1.83 -18.05
C LEU A 177 -2.55 2.25 -17.24
N TRP A 178 -2.25 1.52 -16.17
CA TRP A 178 -1.09 1.73 -15.31
C TRP A 178 0.05 0.80 -15.73
N THR A 179 1.10 1.37 -16.31
CA THR A 179 2.21 0.69 -16.99
C THR A 179 3.53 0.76 -16.24
N ASP A 180 3.58 1.37 -15.04
CA ASP A 180 4.83 1.50 -14.27
C ASP A 180 5.50 0.12 -14.03
N TRP A 181 4.73 -0.93 -13.74
CA TRP A 181 5.30 -2.27 -13.58
C TRP A 181 5.97 -2.77 -14.86
N LEU A 182 5.30 -2.62 -16.01
CA LEU A 182 5.82 -3.07 -17.29
C LEU A 182 7.09 -2.32 -17.70
N LEU A 183 7.15 -1.01 -17.45
CA LEU A 183 8.24 -0.14 -17.91
C LEU A 183 9.41 -0.07 -16.92
N ASP A 184 9.11 0.02 -15.62
CA ASP A 184 10.10 0.33 -14.58
C ASP A 184 10.35 -0.87 -13.64
N ASN A 185 9.63 -1.98 -13.81
CA ASN A 185 9.60 -3.10 -12.87
C ASN A 185 9.31 -2.64 -11.42
N SER A 186 8.48 -1.61 -11.29
CA SER A 186 8.20 -0.91 -10.04
C SER A 186 6.76 -0.39 -10.03
N LEU A 187 6.06 -0.57 -8.90
CA LEU A 187 4.73 0.00 -8.68
C LEU A 187 4.79 1.43 -8.12
N ASN A 188 5.97 2.05 -8.09
CA ASN A 188 6.16 3.44 -7.65
C ASN A 188 6.88 4.25 -8.73
N GLY A 189 6.55 3.99 -10.00
CA GLY A 189 7.11 4.64 -11.18
C GLY A 189 6.52 6.02 -11.46
N GLU A 190 6.64 6.48 -12.70
CA GLU A 190 6.24 7.83 -13.09
C GLU A 190 4.73 8.06 -12.89
N GLN A 191 3.87 7.11 -13.29
CA GLN A 191 2.41 7.27 -13.18
C GLN A 191 1.98 7.37 -11.72
N ALA A 192 2.45 6.46 -10.87
CA ALA A 192 2.19 6.47 -9.43
C ALA A 192 2.67 7.74 -8.71
N ARG A 193 3.82 8.29 -9.13
CA ARG A 193 4.41 9.47 -8.50
C ARG A 193 3.89 10.78 -9.06
N GLN A 194 3.46 10.87 -10.32
CA GLN A 194 3.22 12.17 -10.97
C GLN A 194 1.79 12.37 -11.49
N TYR A 195 1.04 11.29 -11.69
CA TYR A 195 -0.24 11.35 -12.39
C TYR A 195 -1.44 11.01 -11.48
N ALA A 196 -2.61 11.41 -11.95
CA ALA A 196 -3.91 10.98 -11.46
C ALA A 196 -4.79 10.65 -12.68
N CYS A 197 -5.57 9.58 -12.60
CA CYS A 197 -6.53 9.21 -13.62
C CYS A 197 -7.81 9.99 -13.38
N ILE A 198 -8.15 10.95 -14.24
CA ILE A 198 -9.31 11.82 -14.03
C ILE A 198 -10.25 11.79 -15.22
N ARG A 199 -11.54 11.98 -14.94
CA ARG A 199 -12.57 12.10 -15.96
C ARG A 199 -12.46 13.44 -16.67
N ARG A 200 -12.49 13.41 -17.99
CA ARG A 200 -12.48 14.55 -18.90
C ARG A 200 -13.91 14.99 -19.24
N SER A 201 -14.04 16.13 -19.92
CA SER A 201 -15.33 16.66 -20.38
C SER A 201 -16.03 15.77 -21.41
N ASP A 202 -15.26 15.00 -22.20
CA ASP A 202 -15.76 14.00 -23.15
C ASP A 202 -16.18 12.69 -22.47
N THR A 203 -16.30 12.69 -21.14
CA THR A 203 -16.62 11.56 -20.27
C THR A 203 -15.56 10.47 -20.16
N THR A 204 -14.47 10.54 -20.92
CA THR A 204 -13.38 9.56 -20.85
C THR A 204 -12.46 9.80 -19.66
N CYS A 205 -11.78 8.75 -19.18
CA CYS A 205 -10.76 8.85 -18.15
C CYS A 205 -9.36 8.84 -18.79
N SER A 206 -8.50 9.77 -18.36
CA SER A 206 -7.12 9.86 -18.86
C SER A 206 -6.15 10.25 -17.75
N TRP A 207 -4.88 9.85 -17.91
CA TRP A 207 -3.80 10.31 -17.04
C TRP A 207 -3.60 11.83 -17.13
N TYR A 208 -3.58 12.47 -15.97
CA TYR A 208 -3.32 13.91 -15.83
C TYR A 208 -2.16 14.15 -14.87
N ARG A 209 -1.17 14.93 -15.30
CA ARG A 209 0.01 15.26 -14.50
C ARG A 209 -0.27 16.42 -13.55
N GLY A 210 -0.04 16.24 -12.25
CA GLY A 210 -0.29 17.25 -11.21
C GLY A 210 0.78 18.34 -11.06
N GLY A 211 1.81 18.34 -11.91
CA GLY A 211 2.98 19.22 -11.83
C GLY A 211 3.16 20.11 -13.07
N PRO A 212 4.09 21.09 -13.03
CA PRO A 212 4.52 21.78 -14.24
C PRO A 212 5.00 20.77 -15.30
N PRO A 213 4.86 21.09 -16.60
CA PRO A 213 5.41 20.23 -17.66
C PRO A 213 6.90 19.99 -17.40
N PRO A 214 7.44 18.82 -17.79
CA PRO A 214 8.88 18.61 -17.74
C PRO A 214 9.56 19.71 -18.56
N GLU A 215 10.67 20.27 -18.07
CA GLU A 215 11.49 21.17 -18.87
C GLU A 215 11.84 20.46 -20.17
N LYS A 216 11.54 21.12 -21.30
CA LYS A 216 11.81 20.59 -22.64
C LYS A 216 13.31 20.57 -22.89
N ASP A 217 13.99 19.54 -22.42
CA ASP A 217 15.21 19.10 -23.07
C ASP A 217 14.81 17.95 -24.02
N PHE A 218 15.18 18.08 -25.30
CA PHE A 218 14.92 17.16 -26.41
C PHE A 218 13.54 17.27 -27.10
N LEU A 219 13.27 18.44 -27.68
CA LEU A 219 12.57 18.53 -28.97
C LEU A 219 13.49 19.22 -29.98
N ASP A 220 14.58 18.57 -30.35
CA ASP A 220 15.36 18.88 -31.55
C ASP A 220 15.88 17.56 -32.15
N MET A 221 14.94 16.80 -32.69
CA MET A 221 15.21 15.80 -33.74
C MET A 221 13.97 15.81 -34.64
N ALA A 222 13.81 16.93 -35.34
CA ALA A 222 13.17 16.90 -36.64
C ALA A 222 14.25 16.44 -37.65
N ASP A 223 13.94 15.34 -38.33
CA ASP A 223 14.68 14.70 -39.42
C ASP A 223 15.25 15.66 -40.48
N PRO A 224 16.28 15.22 -41.25
CA PRO A 224 16.30 15.44 -42.68
C PRO A 224 15.35 14.49 -43.44
#